data_AF-A0A356WX74-F1
#
_entry.id   AF-A0A356WX74-F1
#
_cell.length_a   1.000
_cell.length_b   1.000
_cell.length_c   1.000
_cell.angle_alpha   90.00
_cell.angle_beta   90.00
_cell.angle_gamma   90.00
#
_symmetry.space_group_name_H-M   'P 1'
#
loop_
_entity.id
_entity.type
_entity.pdbx_description
1 polymer ?
#
loop_
_entity_poly.entity_id
_entity_poly.type
_entity_poly.pdbx_seq_one_letter_code
_entity_poly.pdbx_strand_id
1 'polypeptide(L)'
;SAEMQTGWSSAAGMIAIQGRLKGDARLTVTDNLTKESQKLKIKVTDNYEVMRISKANKTDNGEVPPFPASLNTIEWICLVNNTERDLYLVNRESTSSTDYVLKVRGKGTYTIDTEEGNCFMTFSYGVDEKGQPTLDAESAKTVSYRFRMSINDLALHRLNQNLNLGLETSMPDNWKELIRYDWEIGIPMEGMGTAYKAFGTLLSSFEMPVGVL
;
A
#
# COMPACT_ATOMS: atom_id res chain seq x y z
N SER A 1 -20.05 -14.88 -11.10
CA SER A 1 -21.34 -14.84 -10.40
C SER A 1 -21.10 -15.00 -8.91
N ALA A 2 -21.95 -14.43 -8.06
CA ALA A 2 -21.98 -14.81 -6.64
C ALA A 2 -22.57 -16.23 -6.57
N GLU A 3 -21.78 -17.18 -6.09
CA GLU A 3 -22.17 -18.59 -5.99
C GLU A 3 -22.00 -19.04 -4.54
N MET A 4 -22.97 -19.83 -4.04
CA MET A 4 -22.88 -20.39 -2.70
C MET A 4 -21.88 -21.55 -2.71
N GLN A 5 -20.79 -21.40 -1.96
CA GLN A 5 -19.81 -22.46 -1.77
C GLN A 5 -19.97 -23.11 -0.41
N THR A 6 -19.88 -24.44 -0.37
CA THR A 6 -19.93 -25.25 0.85
C THR A 6 -18.61 -26.01 1.00
N GLY A 7 -18.11 -26.13 2.23
CA GLY A 7 -16.88 -26.85 2.52
C GLY A 7 -16.79 -27.28 3.98
N TRP A 8 -15.70 -27.94 4.33
CA TRP A 8 -15.41 -28.38 5.69
C TRP A 8 -14.21 -27.60 6.24
N SER A 9 -14.20 -27.37 7.55
CA SER A 9 -13.00 -26.88 8.24
C SER A 9 -11.90 -27.96 8.22
N SER A 10 -10.64 -27.54 8.37
CA SER A 10 -9.56 -28.48 8.62
C SER A 10 -9.74 -29.17 9.98
N ALA A 11 -8.99 -30.26 10.22
CA ALA A 11 -8.96 -30.93 11.53
C ALA A 11 -8.49 -30.00 12.68
N ALA A 12 -7.80 -28.90 12.35
CA ALA A 12 -7.39 -27.87 13.30
C ALA A 12 -8.45 -26.75 13.48
N GLY A 13 -9.63 -26.87 12.88
CA GLY A 13 -10.71 -25.88 13.00
C GLY A 13 -10.55 -24.64 12.12
N MET A 14 -9.68 -24.67 11.11
CA MET A 14 -9.45 -23.52 10.22
C MET A 14 -10.36 -23.53 9.00
N ILE A 15 -10.83 -22.34 8.59
CA ILE A 15 -11.59 -22.12 7.36
C ILE A 15 -10.80 -21.16 6.48
N ALA A 16 -10.43 -21.59 5.27
CA ALA A 16 -9.78 -20.73 4.29
C ALA A 16 -10.84 -20.04 3.42
N ILE A 17 -10.73 -18.72 3.27
CA ILE A 17 -11.65 -17.90 2.47
C ILE A 17 -10.83 -17.20 1.39
N GLN A 18 -11.26 -17.29 0.14
CA GLN A 18 -10.65 -16.57 -0.98
C GLN A 18 -11.64 -15.53 -1.53
N GLY A 19 -11.31 -14.25 -1.39
CA GLY A 19 -12.06 -13.16 -2.01
C GLY A 19 -11.84 -13.16 -3.51
N ARG A 20 -12.92 -13.25 -4.31
CA ARG A 20 -12.86 -13.19 -5.78
C ARG A 20 -13.37 -11.88 -6.37
N LEU A 21 -14.35 -11.26 -5.71
CA LEU A 21 -15.00 -10.03 -6.14
C LEU A 21 -15.19 -9.14 -4.92
N LYS A 22 -15.00 -7.84 -5.12
CA LYS A 22 -15.28 -6.82 -4.11
C LYS A 22 -16.74 -6.87 -3.68
N GLY A 23 -16.99 -6.69 -2.39
CA GLY A 23 -18.33 -6.58 -1.82
C GLY A 23 -18.46 -7.26 -0.47
N ASP A 24 -19.69 -7.28 0.02
CA ASP A 24 -20.05 -7.94 1.27
C ASP A 24 -20.43 -9.39 1.03
N ALA A 25 -19.90 -10.27 1.87
CA ALA A 25 -20.21 -11.68 1.93
C ALA A 25 -20.57 -12.11 3.36
N ARG A 26 -21.29 -13.22 3.46
CA ARG A 26 -21.64 -13.83 4.74
C ARG A 26 -21.19 -15.28 4.73
N LEU A 27 -20.38 -15.66 5.70
CA LEU A 27 -20.04 -17.04 5.97
C LEU A 27 -20.90 -17.53 7.13
N THR A 28 -21.61 -18.64 6.93
CA THR A 28 -22.29 -19.35 8.02
C THR A 28 -21.45 -20.54 8.41
N VAL A 29 -21.03 -20.59 9.67
CA VAL A 29 -20.27 -21.71 10.24
C VAL A 29 -21.23 -22.48 11.13
N THR A 30 -21.32 -23.80 10.92
CA THR A 30 -22.22 -24.69 11.67
C THR A 30 -21.41 -25.79 12.33
N ASP A 31 -21.59 -25.98 13.63
CA ASP A 31 -21.06 -27.13 14.34
C ASP A 31 -21.86 -28.39 13.94
N ASN A 32 -21.17 -29.44 13.50
CA ASN A 32 -21.82 -30.64 13.00
C ASN A 32 -22.49 -31.48 14.09
N LEU A 33 -22.00 -31.41 15.33
CA LEU A 33 -22.48 -32.19 16.46
C LEU A 33 -23.64 -31.48 17.15
N THR A 34 -23.49 -30.20 17.49
CA THR A 34 -24.49 -29.41 18.22
C THR A 34 -25.53 -28.76 17.32
N LYS A 35 -25.24 -28.63 16.02
CA LYS A 35 -26.04 -27.90 15.01
C LYS A 35 -26.14 -26.39 15.25
N GLU A 36 -25.39 -25.85 16.21
CA GLU A 36 -25.29 -24.41 16.43
C GLU A 36 -24.62 -23.74 15.23
N SER A 37 -25.06 -22.52 14.90
CA SER A 37 -24.56 -21.80 13.73
C SER A 37 -24.26 -20.34 14.04
N GLN A 38 -23.13 -19.84 13.56
CA GLN A 38 -22.72 -18.44 13.66
C GLN A 38 -22.55 -17.81 12.28
N LYS A 39 -22.99 -16.56 12.13
CA LYS A 39 -22.83 -15.79 10.88
C LYS A 39 -21.67 -14.80 11.03
N LEU A 40 -20.67 -14.95 10.18
CA LEU A 40 -19.54 -14.05 10.06
C LEU A 40 -19.76 -13.12 8.86
N LYS A 41 -19.60 -11.81 9.08
CA LYS A 41 -19.58 -10.82 7.99
C LYS A 41 -18.16 -10.75 7.44
N ILE A 42 -18.04 -10.83 6.12
CA ILE A 42 -16.77 -10.71 5.40
C ILE A 42 -16.94 -9.57 4.41
N LYS A 43 -15.98 -8.65 4.35
CA LYS A 43 -15.93 -7.60 3.33
C LYS A 43 -14.68 -7.85 2.49
N VAL A 44 -14.88 -8.13 1.20
CA VAL A 44 -13.79 -8.19 0.22
C VAL A 44 -13.61 -6.76 -0.30
N THR A 45 -12.47 -6.15 0.00
CA THR A 45 -12.14 -4.78 -0.41
C THR A 45 -11.30 -4.77 -1.67
N ASP A 46 -10.99 -3.58 -2.18
CA ASP A 46 -9.97 -3.43 -3.22
C ASP A 46 -8.62 -3.94 -2.68
N ASN A 47 -7.81 -4.51 -3.57
CA ASN A 47 -6.42 -4.78 -3.27
C ASN A 47 -5.68 -3.46 -3.02
N TYR A 48 -4.62 -3.51 -2.24
CA TYR A 48 -3.75 -2.36 -2.01
C TYR A 48 -2.30 -2.80 -1.91
N GLU A 49 -1.41 -1.86 -2.17
CA GLU A 49 0.01 -1.99 -1.85
C GLU A 49 0.39 -0.99 -0.78
N VAL A 50 1.33 -1.38 0.08
CA VAL A 50 1.83 -0.51 1.13
C VAL A 50 3.31 -0.32 0.97
N MET A 51 3.69 0.94 0.94
CA MET A 51 5.06 1.35 0.87
C MET A 51 5.41 2.16 2.11
N ARG A 52 6.41 1.70 2.87
CA ARG A 52 7.08 2.56 3.84
C ARG A 52 7.88 3.60 3.08
N ILE A 53 7.69 4.88 3.38
CA ILE A 53 8.42 5.97 2.72
C ILE A 53 9.44 6.55 3.69
N SER A 54 10.65 6.83 3.19
CA SER A 54 11.69 7.50 3.96
C SER A 54 12.57 8.36 3.08
N LYS A 55 13.31 9.29 3.70
CA LYS A 55 14.39 10.01 3.03
C LYS A 55 15.47 9.03 2.58
N ALA A 56 16.06 9.27 1.41
CA ALA A 56 17.20 8.47 0.97
C ALA A 56 18.38 8.59 1.97
N ASN A 57 19.22 7.55 1.99
CA ASN A 57 20.44 7.54 2.80
C ASN A 57 21.40 8.66 2.39
N LYS A 58 22.37 8.94 3.26
CA LYS A 58 23.46 9.87 2.95
C LYS A 58 24.17 9.43 1.66
N THR A 59 24.52 10.41 0.83
CA THR A 59 25.39 10.19 -0.33
C THR A 59 26.81 9.83 0.14
N ASP A 60 27.66 9.36 -0.78
CA ASP A 60 29.06 9.05 -0.49
C ASP A 60 29.85 10.25 0.10
N ASN A 61 29.38 11.47 -0.17
CA ASN A 61 29.93 12.72 0.35
C ASN A 61 29.36 13.10 1.74
N GLY A 62 28.51 12.26 2.33
CA GLY A 62 27.90 12.46 3.64
C GLY A 62 26.67 13.37 3.68
N GLU A 63 26.22 13.90 2.54
CA GLU A 63 25.07 14.79 2.44
C GLU A 63 23.76 14.01 2.47
N VAL A 64 22.76 14.50 3.22
CA VAL A 64 21.40 13.95 3.18
C VAL A 64 20.64 14.63 2.05
N PRO A 65 20.21 13.89 1.02
CA PRO A 65 19.42 14.48 -0.06
C PRO A 65 18.13 15.12 0.50
N PRO A 66 17.64 16.19 -0.13
CA PRO A 66 16.38 16.78 0.29
C PRO A 66 15.23 15.80 0.06
N PHE A 67 14.17 15.95 0.85
CA PHE A 67 12.96 15.13 0.81
C PHE A 67 11.74 16.04 0.96
N PRO A 68 10.58 15.72 0.33
CA PRO A 68 9.41 16.57 0.44
C PRO A 68 8.99 16.80 1.89
N ALA A 69 8.87 18.06 2.29
CA ALA A 69 8.57 18.43 3.67
C ALA A 69 7.23 17.86 4.16
N SER A 70 6.24 17.77 3.27
CA SER A 70 4.92 17.17 3.53
C SER A 70 4.96 15.67 3.80
N LEU A 71 6.03 14.97 3.40
CA LEU A 71 6.20 13.54 3.66
C LEU A 71 7.05 13.25 4.90
N ASN A 72 7.69 14.24 5.51
CA ASN A 72 8.64 14.03 6.63
C ASN A 72 8.03 13.31 7.84
N THR A 73 6.71 13.46 8.05
CA THR A 73 5.95 12.91 9.18
C THR A 73 5.13 11.68 8.80
N ILE A 74 5.17 11.28 7.53
CA ILE A 74 4.44 10.14 6.99
C ILE A 74 5.36 8.92 6.99
N GLU A 75 4.88 7.83 7.59
CA GLU A 75 5.62 6.57 7.66
C GLU A 75 5.27 5.66 6.49
N TRP A 76 3.99 5.64 6.08
CA TRP A 76 3.50 4.75 5.04
C TRP A 76 2.60 5.46 4.03
N ILE A 77 2.68 4.97 2.80
CA ILE A 77 1.79 5.32 1.70
C ILE A 77 1.07 4.04 1.29
N CYS A 78 -0.26 4.08 1.31
CA CYS A 78 -1.11 2.97 0.87
C CYS A 78 -1.69 3.32 -0.49
N LEU A 79 -1.44 2.48 -1.49
CA LEU A 79 -1.85 2.62 -2.87
C LEU A 79 -3.02 1.66 -3.13
N VAL A 80 -4.21 2.20 -3.39
CA VAL A 80 -5.43 1.40 -3.50
C VAL A 80 -5.76 1.12 -4.96
N ASN A 81 -6.01 -0.16 -5.27
CA ASN A 81 -6.44 -0.61 -6.58
C ASN A 81 -7.95 -0.38 -6.81
N ASN A 82 -8.39 0.87 -6.69
CA ASN A 82 -9.73 1.29 -7.09
C ASN A 82 -9.67 2.15 -8.37
N THR A 83 -10.83 2.48 -8.92
CA THR A 83 -10.93 3.25 -10.18
C THR A 83 -10.21 4.60 -10.10
N GLU A 84 -10.29 5.27 -8.94
CA GLU A 84 -9.71 6.60 -8.73
C GLU A 84 -8.20 6.56 -8.41
N ARG A 85 -7.62 5.36 -8.21
CA ARG A 85 -6.24 5.17 -7.74
C ARG A 85 -5.99 5.95 -6.46
N ASP A 86 -6.84 5.75 -5.46
CA ASP A 86 -6.74 6.41 -4.17
C ASP A 86 -5.39 6.11 -3.51
N LEU A 87 -4.84 7.13 -2.85
CA LEU A 87 -3.65 7.08 -2.03
C LEU A 87 -3.99 7.56 -0.62
N TYR A 88 -3.46 6.86 0.39
CA TYR A 88 -3.58 7.25 1.79
C TYR A 88 -2.20 7.42 2.43
N LEU A 89 -2.00 8.56 3.08
CA LEU A 89 -0.79 8.88 3.84
C LEU A 89 -1.03 8.56 5.31
N VAL A 90 -0.21 7.67 5.87
CA VAL A 90 -0.45 7.06 7.19
C VAL A 90 0.79 7.19 8.07
N ASN A 91 0.58 7.45 9.36
CA ASN A 91 1.62 7.37 10.37
C ASN A 91 1.09 6.75 11.68
N ARG A 92 2.01 6.45 12.59
CA ARG A 92 1.63 6.06 13.95
C ARG A 92 1.16 7.28 14.72
N GLU A 93 0.08 7.12 15.46
CA GLU A 93 -0.30 8.01 16.54
C GLU A 93 -0.20 7.24 17.84
N SER A 94 0.73 7.66 18.69
CA SER A 94 0.92 7.07 20.02
C SER A 94 -0.34 7.28 20.85
N THR A 95 -0.89 6.18 21.36
CA THR A 95 -1.99 6.19 22.33
C THR A 95 -1.47 5.99 23.75
N SER A 96 -0.30 5.35 23.89
CA SER A 96 0.45 5.17 25.12
C SER A 96 1.96 5.09 24.82
N SER A 97 2.79 4.86 25.85
CA SER A 97 4.24 4.69 25.67
C SER A 97 4.64 3.45 24.85
N THR A 98 3.78 2.44 24.76
CA THR A 98 4.03 1.19 24.03
C THR A 98 3.06 0.96 22.87
N ASP A 99 1.93 1.66 22.88
CA ASP A 99 0.83 1.42 21.94
C ASP A 99 0.67 2.58 20.99
N TYR A 100 0.29 2.23 19.77
CA TYR A 100 -0.05 3.19 18.73
C TYR A 100 -1.23 2.68 17.92
N VAL A 101 -1.94 3.61 17.31
CA VAL A 101 -2.90 3.34 16.25
C VAL A 101 -2.36 3.90 14.94
N LEU A 102 -2.71 3.25 13.84
CA LEU A 102 -2.43 3.79 12.51
C LEU A 102 -3.47 4.86 12.19
N LYS A 103 -3.01 6.04 11.78
CA LYS A 103 -3.89 7.17 11.47
C LYS A 103 -3.63 7.72 10.09
N VAL A 104 -4.70 7.89 9.33
CA VAL A 104 -4.65 8.59 8.05
C VAL A 104 -4.47 10.08 8.30
N ARG A 105 -3.46 10.67 7.67
CA ARG A 105 -3.16 12.10 7.71
C ARG A 105 -3.57 12.82 6.45
N GLY A 106 -3.53 12.13 5.31
CA GLY A 106 -3.94 12.71 4.04
C GLY A 106 -4.51 11.66 3.10
N LYS A 107 -5.35 12.15 2.18
CA LYS A 107 -5.89 11.39 1.06
C LYS A 107 -5.48 12.07 -0.24
N GLY A 108 -5.22 11.26 -1.25
CA GLY A 108 -4.87 11.73 -2.58
C GLY A 108 -5.09 10.65 -3.62
N THR A 109 -4.39 10.80 -4.74
CA THR A 109 -4.34 9.82 -5.81
C THR A 109 -2.90 9.53 -6.21
N TYR A 110 -2.71 8.43 -6.92
CA TYR A 110 -1.42 8.06 -7.50
C TYR A 110 -1.54 7.64 -8.95
N THR A 111 -0.44 7.79 -9.68
CA THR A 111 -0.25 7.14 -10.99
C THR A 111 1.06 6.37 -10.99
N ILE A 112 1.10 5.29 -11.76
CA ILE A 112 2.33 4.60 -12.12
C ILE A 112 2.32 4.48 -13.64
N ASP A 113 3.34 5.02 -14.27
CA ASP A 113 3.48 5.08 -15.73
C ASP A 113 4.91 4.72 -16.15
N THR A 114 5.05 4.30 -17.40
CA THR A 114 6.34 3.94 -17.99
C THR A 114 6.60 4.82 -19.19
N GLU A 115 7.68 5.61 -19.16
CA GLU A 115 8.12 6.46 -20.27
C GLU A 115 9.57 6.10 -20.63
N GLU A 116 9.83 5.80 -21.90
CA GLU A 116 11.18 5.48 -22.41
C GLU A 116 11.92 4.39 -21.60
N GLY A 117 11.18 3.37 -21.14
CA GLY A 117 11.71 2.27 -20.32
C GLY A 117 11.95 2.62 -18.84
N ASN A 118 11.60 3.83 -18.41
CA ASN A 118 11.68 4.27 -17.02
C ASN A 118 10.30 4.23 -16.38
N CYS A 119 10.23 3.74 -15.14
CA CYS A 119 8.99 3.72 -14.37
C CYS A 119 8.91 4.96 -13.49
N PHE A 120 7.76 5.65 -13.51
CA PHE A 120 7.50 6.82 -12.69
C PHE A 120 6.29 6.58 -11.79
N MET A 121 6.35 7.12 -10.59
CA MET A 121 5.26 7.15 -9.64
C MET A 121 4.97 8.59 -9.27
N THR A 122 3.73 9.01 -9.44
CA THR A 122 3.28 10.35 -9.08
C THR A 122 2.32 10.26 -7.90
N PHE A 123 2.57 11.06 -6.87
CA PHE A 123 1.65 11.24 -5.74
C PHE A 123 1.03 12.62 -5.82
N SER A 124 -0.29 12.70 -5.70
CA SER A 124 -1.01 13.97 -5.64
C SER A 124 -1.96 13.98 -4.46
N TYR A 125 -1.80 14.91 -3.53
CA TYR A 125 -2.60 14.96 -2.30
C TYR A 125 -2.69 16.38 -1.73
N GLY A 126 -3.65 16.59 -0.82
CA GLY A 126 -3.86 17.87 -0.16
C GLY A 126 -2.92 18.12 1.02
N VAL A 127 -2.43 19.35 1.16
CA VAL A 127 -1.71 19.84 2.33
C VAL A 127 -2.36 21.09 2.91
N ASP A 128 -2.23 21.28 4.23
CA ASP A 128 -2.66 22.47 4.94
C ASP A 128 -1.73 23.68 4.72
N GLU A 129 -2.04 24.81 5.35
CA GLU A 129 -1.23 26.03 5.29
C GLU A 129 0.22 25.84 5.80
N LYS A 130 0.46 24.82 6.64
CA LYS A 130 1.78 24.46 7.18
C LYS A 130 2.50 23.44 6.31
N GLY A 131 1.91 23.05 5.17
CA GLY A 131 2.44 22.04 4.26
C GLY A 131 2.37 20.62 4.82
N GLN A 132 1.53 20.35 5.82
CA GLN A 132 1.28 19.00 6.32
C GLN A 132 0.11 18.35 5.58
N PRO A 133 0.15 17.04 5.32
CA PRO A 133 -0.98 16.33 4.74
C PRO A 133 -2.27 16.55 5.54
N THR A 134 -3.37 16.77 4.83
CA THR A 134 -4.68 16.99 5.44
C THR A 134 -5.76 16.16 4.77
N LEU A 135 -6.83 15.88 5.51
CA LEU A 135 -8.06 15.28 5.02
C LEU A 135 -9.14 16.31 4.73
N ASP A 136 -8.94 17.57 5.13
CA ASP A 136 -9.85 18.66 4.84
C ASP A 136 -9.67 19.14 3.40
N ALA A 137 -10.58 18.71 2.52
CA ALA A 137 -10.54 19.03 1.09
C ALA A 137 -10.85 20.51 0.79
N GLU A 138 -11.54 21.23 1.68
CA GLU A 138 -11.97 22.61 1.42
C GLU A 138 -10.82 23.61 1.62
N SER A 139 -9.93 23.35 2.58
CA SER A 139 -8.76 24.17 2.88
C SER A 139 -7.45 23.65 2.26
N ALA A 140 -7.47 22.45 1.68
CA ALA A 140 -6.29 21.81 1.12
C ALA A 140 -5.75 22.52 -0.13
N LYS A 141 -4.44 22.78 -0.12
CA LYS A 141 -3.68 23.02 -1.35
C LYS A 141 -3.15 21.71 -1.88
N THR A 142 -3.41 21.38 -3.15
CA THR A 142 -2.84 20.18 -3.77
C THR A 142 -1.35 20.34 -4.04
N VAL A 143 -0.56 19.35 -3.63
CA VAL A 143 0.83 19.16 -4.04
C VAL A 143 0.94 17.91 -4.90
N SER A 144 1.89 17.91 -5.83
CA SER A 144 2.17 16.75 -6.68
C SER A 144 3.67 16.50 -6.74
N TYR A 145 4.07 15.26 -6.51
CA TYR A 145 5.46 14.81 -6.57
C TYR A 145 5.57 13.63 -7.53
N ARG A 146 6.32 13.83 -8.60
CA ARG A 146 6.64 12.78 -9.57
C ARG A 146 8.04 12.24 -9.30
N PHE A 147 8.16 10.94 -9.10
CA PHE A 147 9.41 10.26 -8.85
C PHE A 147 9.72 9.28 -9.97
N ARG A 148 10.96 9.29 -10.48
CA ARG A 148 11.51 8.18 -11.25
C ARG A 148 11.91 7.08 -10.28
N MET A 149 11.42 5.86 -10.51
CA MET A 149 11.71 4.70 -9.67
C MET A 149 12.84 3.87 -10.28
N SER A 150 13.86 3.58 -9.48
CA SER A 150 14.84 2.53 -9.77
C SER A 150 14.29 1.18 -9.30
N ILE A 151 13.27 0.69 -10.00
CA ILE A 151 12.51 -0.50 -9.62
C ILE A 151 13.05 -1.75 -10.33
N ASN A 152 13.16 -2.87 -9.60
CA ASN A 152 13.53 -4.16 -10.19
C ASN A 152 12.29 -4.92 -10.70
N ASP A 153 12.51 -5.93 -11.54
CA ASP A 153 11.43 -6.69 -12.19
C ASP A 153 10.48 -7.36 -11.19
N LEU A 154 11.00 -7.86 -10.06
CA LEU A 154 10.19 -8.47 -9.01
C LEU A 154 9.22 -7.46 -8.38
N ALA A 155 9.74 -6.28 -8.00
CA ALA A 155 8.95 -5.19 -7.42
C ALA A 155 7.90 -4.69 -8.42
N LEU A 156 8.29 -4.52 -9.68
CA LEU A 156 7.41 -4.06 -10.74
C LEU A 156 6.30 -5.08 -11.01
N HIS A 157 6.64 -6.37 -11.09
CA HIS A 157 5.67 -7.44 -11.25
C HIS A 157 4.66 -7.46 -10.09
N ARG A 158 5.15 -7.34 -8.84
CA ARG A 158 4.29 -7.28 -7.65
C ARG A 158 3.33 -6.08 -7.69
N LEU A 159 3.84 -4.87 -7.95
CA LEU A 159 2.99 -3.68 -8.09
C LEU A 159 1.95 -3.87 -9.19
N ASN A 160 2.36 -4.42 -10.34
CA ASN A 160 1.46 -4.66 -11.45
C ASN A 160 0.33 -5.65 -11.08
N GLN A 161 0.65 -6.75 -10.40
CA GLN A 161 -0.36 -7.73 -9.97
C GLN A 161 -1.32 -7.18 -8.92
N ASN A 162 -0.81 -6.49 -7.89
CA ASN A 162 -1.64 -6.03 -6.79
C ASN A 162 -2.43 -4.77 -7.13
N LEU A 163 -1.88 -3.90 -7.97
CA LEU A 163 -2.51 -2.65 -8.41
C LEU A 163 -3.15 -2.74 -9.79
N ASN A 164 -3.09 -3.89 -10.47
CA ASN A 164 -3.65 -4.08 -11.82
C ASN A 164 -3.27 -2.93 -12.77
N LEU A 165 -1.96 -2.74 -12.97
CA LEU A 165 -1.43 -1.61 -13.75
C LEU A 165 -1.49 -1.85 -15.27
N GLY A 166 -1.76 -3.09 -15.70
CA GLY A 166 -1.82 -3.45 -17.11
C GLY A 166 -0.46 -3.50 -17.81
N LEU A 167 0.63 -3.62 -17.03
CA LEU A 167 1.99 -3.71 -17.57
C LEU A 167 2.30 -5.15 -17.98
N GLU A 168 3.09 -5.32 -19.04
CA GLU A 168 3.66 -6.62 -19.41
C GLU A 168 4.85 -6.92 -18.49
N THR A 169 4.61 -7.72 -17.45
CA THR A 169 5.62 -8.11 -16.45
C THR A 169 5.55 -9.62 -16.23
N SER A 170 6.70 -10.27 -16.04
CA SER A 170 6.79 -11.67 -15.61
C SER A 170 7.52 -11.77 -14.28
N MET A 171 7.17 -12.78 -13.48
CA MET A 171 7.96 -13.15 -12.31
C MET A 171 9.38 -13.53 -12.78
N PRO A 172 10.45 -12.93 -12.24
CA PRO A 172 11.80 -13.28 -12.66
C PRO A 172 12.19 -14.68 -12.19
N ASP A 173 12.94 -15.43 -13.02
CA ASP A 173 13.33 -16.82 -12.72
C ASP A 173 14.17 -16.94 -11.44
N ASN A 174 14.96 -15.91 -11.14
CA ASN A 174 15.81 -15.80 -9.95
C ASN A 174 15.13 -15.06 -8.78
N TRP A 175 13.79 -15.00 -8.74
CA TRP A 175 13.05 -14.27 -7.69
C TRP A 175 13.51 -14.63 -6.26
N LYS A 176 13.87 -15.90 -6.01
CA LYS A 176 14.38 -16.36 -4.70
C LYS A 176 15.70 -15.70 -4.30
N GLU A 177 16.54 -15.35 -5.27
CA GLU A 177 17.83 -14.67 -5.02
C GLU A 177 17.65 -13.15 -4.88
N LEU A 178 16.65 -12.60 -5.56
CA LEU A 178 16.25 -11.19 -5.45
C LEU A 178 15.61 -10.88 -4.08
N ILE A 179 15.04 -11.88 -3.43
CA ILE A 179 14.57 -11.82 -2.05
C ILE A 179 15.73 -12.19 -1.11
N ARG A 180 16.62 -11.24 -0.82
CA ARG A 180 17.65 -11.44 0.23
C ARG A 180 17.08 -11.43 1.64
N TYR A 181 15.92 -10.78 1.81
CA TYR A 181 15.16 -10.67 3.04
C TYR A 181 13.67 -10.77 2.67
N ASP A 182 12.98 -11.82 3.10
CA ASP A 182 11.58 -12.19 2.77
C ASP A 182 10.49 -11.12 3.02
N TRP A 183 10.85 -9.91 3.44
CA TRP A 183 9.92 -8.97 4.07
C TRP A 183 9.91 -7.55 3.48
N GLU A 184 10.90 -7.14 2.68
CA GLU A 184 11.01 -5.74 2.25
C GLU A 184 11.67 -5.59 0.86
N ILE A 185 10.95 -5.02 -0.13
CA ILE A 185 11.51 -4.68 -1.45
C ILE A 185 11.73 -3.17 -1.55
N GLY A 186 13.00 -2.77 -1.59
CA GLY A 186 13.42 -1.37 -1.68
C GLY A 186 13.33 -0.80 -3.09
N ILE A 187 12.85 0.44 -3.19
CA ILE A 187 12.65 1.20 -4.43
C ILE A 187 13.26 2.60 -4.20
N PRO A 188 14.50 2.84 -4.66
CA PRO A 188 15.04 4.20 -4.74
C PRO A 188 14.20 5.06 -5.69
N MET A 189 13.96 6.31 -5.29
CA MET A 189 13.10 7.24 -6.02
C MET A 189 13.76 8.61 -6.15
N GLU A 190 13.82 9.14 -7.37
CA GLU A 190 14.40 10.45 -7.68
C GLU A 190 13.31 11.41 -8.16
N GLY A 191 13.17 12.56 -7.50
CA GLY A 191 12.10 13.51 -7.77
C GLY A 191 12.34 14.30 -9.05
N MET A 192 11.44 14.19 -10.02
CA MET A 192 11.54 14.87 -11.30
C MET A 192 11.41 16.39 -11.16
N GLY A 193 12.36 17.13 -11.74
CA GLY A 193 12.40 18.60 -11.63
C GLY A 193 12.78 19.12 -10.24
N THR A 194 13.28 18.25 -9.36
CA THR A 194 13.69 18.60 -7.99
C THR A 194 15.02 17.93 -7.65
N ALA A 195 15.61 18.27 -6.51
CA ALA A 195 16.74 17.54 -5.96
C ALA A 195 16.29 16.39 -5.03
N TYR A 196 14.99 16.10 -4.94
CA TYR A 196 14.47 15.18 -3.94
C TYR A 196 14.92 13.74 -4.18
N LYS A 197 15.32 13.05 -3.10
CA LYS A 197 15.53 11.60 -3.12
C LYS A 197 14.76 10.93 -2.00
N ALA A 198 13.99 9.92 -2.37
CA ALA A 198 13.18 9.13 -1.48
C ALA A 198 13.56 7.65 -1.60
N PHE A 199 13.22 6.88 -0.57
CA PHE A 199 13.34 5.43 -0.57
C PHE A 199 12.02 4.83 -0.11
N GLY A 200 11.42 4.05 -1.00
CA GLY A 200 10.20 3.30 -0.75
C GLY A 200 10.51 1.85 -0.43
N THR A 201 9.83 1.27 0.55
CA THR A 201 9.94 -0.16 0.84
C THR A 201 8.57 -0.80 0.80
N LEU A 202 8.34 -1.72 -0.14
CA LEU A 202 7.10 -2.50 -0.20
C LEU A 202 7.06 -3.50 0.94
N LEU A 203 5.97 -3.48 1.73
CA LEU A 203 5.81 -4.31 2.93
C LEU A 203 4.98 -5.55 2.63
N SER A 204 5.42 -6.72 3.08
CA SER A 204 4.65 -7.97 2.95
C SER A 204 3.49 -8.06 3.94
N SER A 205 3.56 -7.35 5.09
CA SER A 205 2.52 -7.32 6.11
C SER A 205 2.25 -5.89 6.57
N PHE A 206 1.06 -5.39 6.26
CA PHE A 206 0.51 -4.16 6.80
C PHE A 206 -1.01 -4.20 6.70
N GLU A 207 -1.69 -3.96 7.82
CA GLU A 207 -3.14 -3.85 7.86
C GLU A 207 -3.54 -2.38 7.74
N MET A 208 -4.38 -2.08 6.75
CA MET A 208 -4.93 -0.74 6.56
C MET A 208 -5.65 -0.25 7.82
N PRO A 209 -5.57 1.06 8.16
CA PRO A 209 -6.31 1.60 9.28
C PRO A 209 -7.81 1.31 9.17
N VAL A 210 -8.45 0.98 10.28
CA VAL A 210 -9.89 0.69 10.33
C VAL A 210 -10.69 1.89 9.80
N GLY A 211 -11.67 1.63 8.94
CA GLY A 211 -12.50 2.66 8.30
C GLY A 211 -11.92 3.20 6.99
N VAL A 212 -10.75 2.70 6.57
CA VAL A 212 -10.18 2.95 5.25
C VAL A 212 -10.41 1.68 4.41
N LEU A 213 -11.14 1.81 3.30
CA LEU A 213 -11.69 0.76 2.40
C LEU A 213 -13.04 0.13 2.80
#